data_AF-M3INB2-F1
#
_entry.id   AF-M3INB2-F1
#
_cell.length_a   1.000
_cell.length_b   1.000
_cell.length_c   1.000
_cell.angle_alpha   90.00
_cell.angle_beta   90.00
_cell.angle_gamma   90.00
#
_symmetry.space_group_name_H-M   'P 1'
#
loop_
_entity.id
_entity.type
_entity.pdbx_description
1 polymer ?
#
loop_
_entity_poly.entity_id
_entity_poly.type
_entity_poly.pdbx_seq_one_letter_code
_entity_poly.pdbx_strand_id
1 'polypeptide(L)'
;MESTRKKNAFVCGSLLFFFAFSTLNAQIKIEFSPTGEVKKPSQIRARFSESMIPLGNPKFSLFPFEIRCPLQGTQRWVDDKNWV
;
A
#
# COMPACT_ATOMS: atom_id res chain seq x y z
N MET A 1 -23.85 5.99 54.81
CA MET A 1 -23.87 4.98 53.71
C MET A 1 -23.77 5.73 52.38
N GLU A 2 -22.64 6.41 52.12
CA GLU A 2 -22.52 7.36 50.99
C GLU A 2 -21.13 7.37 50.32
N SER A 3 -20.23 6.51 50.79
CA SER A 3 -18.85 6.44 50.27
C SER A 3 -18.71 5.49 49.07
N THR A 4 -19.65 4.55 48.88
CA THR A 4 -19.56 3.47 47.89
C THR A 4 -20.04 3.87 46.48
N ARG A 5 -20.84 4.94 46.33
CA ARG A 5 -21.45 5.34 45.05
C ARG A 5 -20.51 6.12 44.13
N LYS A 6 -19.57 6.89 44.70
CA LYS A 6 -18.62 7.72 43.93
C LYS A 6 -17.48 6.91 43.31
N LYS A 7 -17.06 5.82 43.95
CA LYS A 7 -15.99 4.93 43.46
C LYS A 7 -16.41 4.16 42.20
N ASN A 8 -17.66 3.69 42.14
CA ASN A 8 -18.16 2.90 41.01
C ASN A 8 -18.42 3.72 39.73
N ALA A 9 -18.71 5.02 39.86
CA ALA A 9 -18.90 5.90 38.70
C ALA A 9 -17.57 6.27 38.01
N PHE A 10 -16.48 6.37 38.78
CA PHE A 10 -15.15 6.69 38.25
C PHE A 10 -14.52 5.52 37.48
N VAL A 11 -14.80 4.28 37.92
CA VAL A 11 -14.28 3.07 37.27
C VAL A 11 -14.93 2.81 35.90
N CYS A 12 -16.20 3.20 35.71
CA CYS A 12 -16.91 2.98 34.45
C CYS A 12 -16.52 4.00 33.35
N GLY A 13 -16.24 5.26 33.73
CA GLY A 13 -15.82 6.30 32.78
C GLY A 13 -14.43 6.10 32.18
N SER A 14 -13.51 5.48 32.94
CA SER A 14 -12.13 5.24 32.49
C SER A 14 -11.98 4.03 31.55
N LEU A 15 -12.97 3.12 31.51
CA LEU A 15 -12.93 1.91 30.66
C LEU A 15 -13.43 2.17 29.23
N LEU A 16 -14.18 3.27 29.00
CA LEU A 16 -14.69 3.64 27.68
C LEU A 16 -13.77 4.59 26.89
N PHE A 17 -12.71 5.11 27.50
CA PHE A 17 -11.76 6.02 26.82
C PHE A 17 -10.58 5.32 26.14
N PHE A 18 -10.43 4.00 26.30
CA PHE A 18 -9.27 3.24 25.80
C PHE A 18 -9.44 2.64 24.40
N PHE A 19 -10.60 2.78 23.75
CA PHE A 19 -10.94 2.03 22.52
C PHE A 19 -10.83 2.81 21.19
N ALA A 20 -10.09 3.91 21.15
CA ALA A 20 -9.92 4.71 19.93
C ALA A 20 -8.48 4.67 19.36
N PHE A 21 -7.77 3.56 19.49
CA PHE A 21 -6.52 3.36 18.76
C PHE A 21 -6.83 2.87 17.33
N SER A 22 -6.91 3.81 16.39
CA SER A 22 -6.97 3.50 14.96
C SER A 22 -5.67 2.82 14.52
N THR A 23 -5.75 1.63 13.91
CA THR A 23 -4.60 0.96 13.30
C THR A 23 -4.19 1.69 12.02
N LEU A 24 -3.03 2.34 11.99
CA LEU A 24 -2.44 2.86 10.75
C LEU A 24 -1.80 1.70 9.99
N ASN A 25 -2.51 1.11 9.04
CA ASN A 25 -1.94 0.11 8.15
C ASN A 25 -1.11 0.80 7.06
N ALA A 26 0.17 0.46 6.96
CA ALA A 26 1.00 0.83 5.82
C ALA A 26 0.47 0.08 4.59
N GLN A 27 -0.31 0.76 3.75
CA GLN A 27 -0.77 0.21 2.48
C GLN A 27 0.21 0.59 1.38
N ILE A 28 0.68 -0.42 0.64
CA ILE A 28 1.51 -0.20 -0.54
C ILE A 28 0.63 0.45 -1.61
N LYS A 29 0.96 1.68 -1.99
CA LYS A 29 0.32 2.40 -3.09
C LYS A 29 1.03 2.07 -4.39
N ILE A 30 0.26 1.84 -5.46
CA ILE A 30 0.77 1.65 -6.82
C ILE A 30 0.23 2.76 -7.71
N GLU A 31 1.11 3.46 -8.40
CA GLU A 31 0.76 4.51 -9.35
C GLU A 31 1.13 4.07 -10.77
N PHE A 32 0.16 4.12 -11.68
CA PHE A 32 0.36 3.78 -13.08
C PHE A 32 0.56 5.02 -13.94
N SER A 33 1.39 4.90 -14.97
CA SER A 33 1.63 5.97 -15.93
C SER A 33 2.05 5.40 -17.30
N PRO A 34 1.52 5.94 -18.41
CA PRO A 34 0.42 6.88 -18.51
C PRO A 34 -0.93 6.24 -18.13
N THR A 35 -1.93 7.09 -17.84
CA THR A 35 -3.33 6.68 -17.57
C THR A 35 -4.26 7.28 -18.62
N GLY A 36 -5.40 6.63 -18.87
CA GLY A 36 -6.36 7.06 -19.89
C GLY A 36 -5.97 6.61 -21.30
N GLU A 37 -6.56 7.24 -22.31
CA GLU A 37 -6.30 6.90 -23.71
C GLU A 37 -5.01 7.56 -24.22
N VAL A 38 -4.10 6.75 -24.77
CA VAL A 38 -2.85 7.21 -25.36
C VAL A 38 -2.73 6.64 -26.76
N LYS A 39 -2.57 7.50 -27.77
CA LYS A 39 -2.54 7.08 -29.19
C LYS A 39 -1.41 6.12 -29.55
N LYS A 40 -0.26 6.25 -28.87
CA LYS A 40 0.96 5.46 -29.12
C LYS A 40 1.73 5.25 -27.81
N PRO A 41 1.28 4.35 -26.92
CA PRO A 41 1.99 4.11 -25.67
C PRO A 41 3.32 3.38 -25.97
N SER A 42 4.44 3.99 -25.60
CA SER A 42 5.77 3.40 -25.77
C SER A 42 6.24 2.65 -24.52
N GLN A 43 5.81 3.08 -23.34
CA GLN A 43 6.20 2.52 -22.06
C GLN A 43 5.08 2.71 -21.05
N ILE A 44 4.74 1.64 -20.34
CA ILE A 44 3.87 1.68 -19.16
C ILE A 44 4.77 1.57 -17.94
N ARG A 45 4.43 2.27 -16.87
CA ARG A 45 5.16 2.22 -15.60
C ARG A 45 4.19 1.99 -14.47
N ALA A 46 4.57 1.10 -13.56
CA ALA A 46 3.98 0.94 -12.25
C ALA A 46 5.01 1.35 -11.19
N ARG A 47 4.67 2.35 -10.37
CA ARG A 47 5.50 2.83 -9.28
C ARG A 47 4.89 2.42 -7.95
N PHE A 48 5.65 1.69 -7.15
CA PHE A 48 5.28 1.26 -5.81
C PHE A 48 5.76 2.29 -4.77
N SER A 49 4.97 2.53 -3.71
CA SER A 49 5.39 3.39 -2.60
C SER A 49 6.54 2.80 -1.79
N GLU A 50 6.61 1.47 -1.75
CA GLU A 50 7.61 0.68 -1.03
C GLU A 50 8.36 -0.26 -1.97
N SER A 51 9.51 -0.74 -1.51
CA SER A 51 10.39 -1.65 -2.27
C SER A 51 9.73 -3.02 -2.38
N MET A 52 9.42 -3.43 -3.62
CA MET A 52 8.71 -4.69 -3.90
C MET A 52 9.66 -5.84 -4.20
N ILE A 53 10.91 -5.54 -4.53
CA ILE A 53 11.95 -6.53 -4.85
C ILE A 53 13.26 -6.19 -4.12
N PRO A 54 14.16 -7.17 -3.90
CA PRO A 54 15.47 -6.89 -3.31
C PRO A 54 16.29 -5.92 -4.16
N LEU A 55 16.79 -4.86 -3.54
CA LEU A 55 17.71 -3.92 -4.17
C LEU A 55 18.96 -4.65 -4.67
N GLY A 56 19.40 -4.31 -5.89
CA GLY A 56 20.65 -4.84 -6.45
C GLY A 56 20.58 -6.27 -6.96
N ASN A 57 19.40 -6.87 -7.11
CA ASN A 57 19.25 -8.17 -7.77
C ASN A 57 18.75 -8.01 -9.23
N PRO A 58 19.64 -7.88 -10.23
CA PRO A 58 19.26 -7.68 -11.63
C PRO A 58 18.57 -8.89 -12.26
N LYS A 59 18.66 -10.07 -11.62
CA LYS A 59 18.03 -11.32 -12.09
C LYS A 59 16.66 -11.56 -11.46
N PHE A 60 16.16 -10.64 -10.66
CA PHE A 60 14.86 -10.80 -10.03
C PHE A 60 13.75 -10.68 -11.09
N SER A 61 13.15 -11.82 -11.43
CA SER A 61 12.09 -11.92 -12.44
C SER A 61 10.78 -12.31 -11.79
N LEU A 62 10.16 -11.35 -11.10
CA LEU A 62 8.72 -11.40 -10.79
C LEU A 62 7.98 -10.43 -11.69
N PHE A 63 6.83 -10.89 -12.18
CA PHE A 63 5.96 -10.14 -13.07
C PHE A 63 4.64 -9.87 -12.35
N PRO A 64 4.50 -8.68 -11.71
CA PRO A 64 3.39 -8.41 -10.80
C PRO A 64 2.04 -8.19 -11.49
N PHE A 65 2.02 -8.03 -12.82
CA PHE A 65 0.82 -7.66 -13.57
C PHE A 65 0.55 -8.59 -14.74
N GLU A 66 -0.73 -8.84 -15.00
CA GLU A 66 -1.21 -9.41 -16.26
C GLU A 66 -1.32 -8.28 -17.30
N ILE A 67 -0.63 -8.39 -18.43
CA ILE A 67 -0.65 -7.38 -19.49
C ILE A 67 -1.69 -7.77 -20.55
N ARG A 68 -2.76 -6.97 -20.66
CA ARG A 68 -3.80 -7.11 -21.69
C ARG A 68 -3.66 -6.05 -22.78
N CYS A 69 -2.46 -5.95 -23.35
CA CYS A 69 -2.16 -5.05 -24.46
C CYS A 69 -1.92 -5.88 -25.73
N PRO A 70 -2.56 -5.55 -26.87
CA PRO A 70 -2.32 -6.26 -28.13
C PRO A 70 -0.92 -5.98 -28.72
N LEU A 71 -0.24 -4.93 -28.24
CA LEU A 71 1.10 -4.59 -28.66
C LEU A 71 2.13 -5.49 -27.96
N GLN A 72 3.10 -6.00 -28.71
CA GLN A 72 4.21 -6.74 -28.13
C GLN A 72 5.10 -5.83 -27.28
N GLY A 73 5.61 -6.36 -26.17
CA GLY A 73 6.45 -5.63 -25.24
C GLY A 73 7.28 -6.57 -24.37
N THR A 74 8.19 -5.98 -23.59
CA THR A 74 8.98 -6.68 -22.57
C THR A 74 8.80 -5.97 -21.25
N GLN A 75 8.66 -6.76 -20.19
CA GLN A 75 8.50 -6.28 -18.83
C GLN A 75 9.80 -6.46 -18.04
N ARG A 76 10.15 -5.46 -17.22
CA ARG A 76 11.34 -5.51 -16.35
C ARG A 76 11.22 -4.58 -15.16
N TRP A 77 11.97 -4.90 -14.11
CA TRP A 77 12.24 -3.95 -13.04
C TRP A 77 13.31 -2.95 -13.49
N VAL A 78 13.07 -1.68 -13.21
CA VAL A 78 14.06 -0.59 -13.37
C VAL A 78 14.85 -0.45 -12.07
N ASP A 79 14.17 -0.53 -10.95
CA ASP A 79 14.71 -0.54 -9.59
C ASP A 79 13.74 -1.32 -8.67
N ASP A 80 13.90 -1.21 -7.35
CA ASP A 80 13.07 -1.91 -6.38
C ASP A 80 11.62 -1.40 -6.27
N LYS A 81 11.31 -0.24 -6.85
CA LYS A 81 10.01 0.44 -6.76
C LYS A 81 9.36 0.72 -8.11
N ASN A 82 10.09 0.55 -9.21
CA ASN A 82 9.61 0.91 -10.55
C ASN A 82 9.70 -0.30 -11.48
N TRP A 83 8.53 -0.68 -12.00
CA TRP A 83 8.39 -1.72 -13.01
C TRP A 83 7.89 -1.09 -14.32
N VAL A 84 8.41 -1.57 -15.44
CA VAL A 84 8.06 -1.09 -16.79
C VAL A 84 7.90 -2.22 -17.79
#